data_AF-A0A2D6Y1R2-F1
#
_entry.id   AF-A0A2D6Y1R2-F1
#
_cell.length_a   1.000
_cell.length_b   1.000
_cell.length_c   1.000
_cell.angle_alpha   90.00
_cell.angle_beta   90.00
_cell.angle_gamma   90.00
#
_symmetry.space_group_name_H-M   'P 1'
#
loop_
_entity.id
_entity.type
_entity.pdbx_description
1 polymer ?
#
loop_
_entity_poly.entity_id
_entity_poly.type
_entity_poly.pdbx_seq_one_letter_code
_entity_poly.pdbx_strand_id
1 'polypeptide(L)' 'MNTDSFETAQNPIIAFAKNKKEAKQSFARDDVHFIYESKKGGLYFNENGTDRGFGDGGLAAIIQGAPSLNSDHFEAMG' A
#
# COMPACT_ATOMS: atom_id res chain seq x y z
N MET A 1 6.35 0.41 21.36
CA MET A 1 6.83 -0.01 20.03
C MET A 1 6.67 1.18 19.12
N ASN A 2 7.68 1.52 18.31
CA ASN A 2 7.61 2.70 17.44
C ASN A 2 6.73 2.35 16.23
N THR A 3 5.50 2.86 16.22
CA THR A 3 4.53 2.73 15.11
C THR A 3 4.71 3.79 14.03
N ASP A 4 5.62 4.75 14.22
CA ASP A 4 5.77 5.95 13.39
C ASP A 4 6.68 5.73 12.18
N SER A 5 7.03 4.48 11.84
CA SER A 5 7.94 4.19 10.72
C SER A 5 7.41 4.67 9.36
N PHE A 6 6.10 4.93 9.26
CA PHE A 6 5.44 5.43 8.06
C PHE A 6 4.53 6.65 8.31
N GLU A 7 4.57 7.26 9.52
CA GLU A 7 3.74 8.42 9.92
C GLU A 7 2.28 8.38 9.42
N THR A 8 1.65 7.20 9.43
CA THR A 8 0.32 7.03 8.81
C THR A 8 -0.80 7.47 9.72
N ALA A 9 -1.96 7.80 9.14
CA ALA A 9 -3.19 8.02 9.91
C ALA A 9 -3.49 6.84 10.85
N GLN A 10 -4.23 7.11 11.93
CA GLN A 10 -4.63 6.12 12.94
C GLN A 10 -5.33 4.87 12.37
N ASN A 11 -5.84 4.94 11.13
CA ASN A 11 -6.40 3.82 10.38
C ASN A 11 -5.89 3.84 8.93
N PRO A 12 -4.73 3.22 8.62
CA PRO A 12 -4.19 3.22 7.27
C PRO A 12 -5.09 2.43 6.32
N ILE A 13 -5.33 2.98 5.13
CA ILE A 13 -6.12 2.32 4.08
C ILE A 13 -5.17 1.57 3.14
N ILE A 14 -5.44 0.28 2.95
CA ILE A 14 -4.67 -0.60 2.06
C ILE A 14 -5.53 -1.02 0.87
N ALA A 15 -5.07 -0.71 -0.34
CA ALA A 15 -5.67 -1.17 -1.58
C ALA A 15 -4.95 -2.41 -2.14
N PHE A 16 -5.72 -3.25 -2.83
CA PHE A 16 -5.25 -4.49 -3.41
C PHE A 16 -5.35 -4.43 -4.93
N ALA A 17 -4.24 -4.65 -5.61
CA ALA A 17 -4.13 -4.64 -7.05
C ALA A 17 -3.59 -5.97 -7.57
N LYS A 18 -4.16 -6.49 -8.65
CA LYS A 18 -3.69 -7.73 -9.27
C LYS A 18 -2.42 -7.54 -10.07
N ASN A 19 -2.14 -6.33 -10.51
CA ASN A 19 -1.02 -6.00 -11.38
C ASN A 19 -0.66 -4.52 -11.32
N LYS A 20 0.50 -4.15 -11.86
CA LYS A 20 0.99 -2.77 -11.91
C LYS A 20 0.01 -1.76 -12.54
N LYS A 21 -0.85 -2.17 -13.47
CA LYS A 21 -1.84 -1.26 -14.09
C LYS A 21 -2.95 -0.92 -13.09
N GLU A 22 -3.48 -1.91 -12.39
CA GLU A 22 -4.45 -1.70 -11.32
C GLU A 22 -3.86 -0.90 -10.17
N ALA A 23 -2.61 -1.19 -9.75
CA ALA A 23 -1.92 -0.42 -8.71
C ALA A 23 -1.84 1.07 -9.08
N LYS A 24 -1.51 1.36 -10.35
CA LYS A 24 -1.50 2.73 -10.89
C LYS A 24 -2.86 3.43 -10.89
N GLN A 25 -3.94 2.68 -11.05
CA GLN A 25 -5.28 3.24 -10.99
C GLN A 25 -5.67 3.56 -9.55
N SER A 26 -5.26 2.74 -8.59
CA SER A 26 -5.47 3.00 -7.15
C SER A 26 -4.74 4.26 -6.68
N PHE A 27 -3.50 4.51 -7.14
CA PHE A 27 -2.78 5.78 -6.85
C PHE A 27 -3.49 7.04 -7.38
N ALA A 28 -4.41 6.90 -8.34
CA ALA A 28 -5.04 8.03 -9.01
C ALA A 28 -6.46 8.31 -8.49
N ARG A 29 -6.98 7.47 -7.59
CA ARG A 29 -8.40 7.46 -7.24
C ARG A 29 -8.69 7.53 -5.75
N ASP A 30 -7.80 7.01 -4.92
CA ASP A 30 -8.13 6.68 -3.54
C ASP A 30 -7.17 7.37 -2.56
N ASP A 31 -7.66 7.70 -1.36
CA ASP A 31 -6.87 8.14 -0.20
C ASP A 31 -6.17 6.94 0.45
N VAL A 32 -5.43 6.19 -0.38
CA VAL A 32 -4.78 4.94 0.00
C VAL A 32 -3.38 5.22 0.49
N HIS A 33 -3.07 4.64 1.64
CA HIS A 33 -1.76 4.76 2.29
C HIS A 33 -0.82 3.67 1.80
N PHE A 34 -1.36 2.47 1.54
CA PHE A 34 -0.60 1.37 0.98
C PHE A 34 -1.32 0.72 -0.19
N ILE A 35 -0.54 0.21 -1.14
CA ILE A 35 -1.03 -0.60 -2.26
C ILE A 35 -0.23 -1.89 -2.31
N TYR A 36 -0.91 -3.04 -2.22
CA TYR A 36 -0.32 -4.34 -2.47
C TYR A 36 -0.60 -4.80 -3.90
N GLU A 37 0.46 -5.03 -4.68
CA GLU A 37 0.42 -5.59 -6.02
C GLU A 37 0.75 -7.08 -5.99
N SER A 38 -0.27 -7.93 -6.07
CA SER A 38 -0.11 -9.37 -5.86
C SER A 38 0.79 -10.04 -6.89
N LYS A 39 0.73 -9.66 -8.17
CA LYS A 39 1.54 -10.31 -9.23
C LYS A 39 3.06 -10.25 -9.02
N LYS A 40 3.59 -9.24 -8.32
CA LYS A 40 5.01 -9.19 -7.95
C LYS A 40 5.24 -9.24 -6.44
N GLY A 41 4.18 -9.29 -5.65
CA GLY A 41 4.22 -9.15 -4.20
C GLY A 41 4.66 -7.76 -3.73
N GLY A 42 4.60 -6.73 -4.57
CA GLY A 42 5.08 -5.40 -4.18
C GLY A 42 4.11 -4.72 -3.23
N LEU A 43 4.57 -4.31 -2.06
CA LEU A 43 3.84 -3.42 -1.16
C LEU A 43 4.42 -2.02 -1.29
N TYR A 44 3.59 -1.08 -1.69
CA TYR A 44 4.00 0.30 -1.91
C TYR A 44 3.33 1.22 -0.89
N PHE A 45 4.09 2.13 -0.32
CA PHE A 45 3.63 3.21 0.54
C PHE A 45 3.39 4.46 -0.31
N ASN A 46 2.21 5.06 -0.16
CA ASN A 46 1.83 6.29 -0.83
C ASN A 46 1.79 7.41 0.21
N GLU A 47 2.82 8.25 0.19
CA GLU A 47 2.93 9.43 1.05
C GLU A 47 2.18 10.63 0.46
N ASN A 48 1.84 10.57 -0.83
CA ASN A 48 1.16 11.63 -1.54
C ASN A 48 -0.33 11.77 -1.18
N GLY A 49 -0.88 10.87 -0.36
CA GLY A 49 -2.31 10.81 -0.08
C GLY A 49 -3.14 10.77 -1.37
N THR A 50 -3.93 11.82 -1.60
CA THR A 50 -4.83 11.97 -2.76
C THR A 50 -4.16 12.53 -4.02
N ASP A 51 -2.90 12.96 -3.96
CA ASP A 51 -2.17 13.48 -5.10
C ASP A 51 -1.61 12.35 -5.97
N ARG A 52 -1.50 12.59 -7.29
CA ARG A 52 -1.01 11.56 -8.23
C ARG A 52 0.44 11.19 -7.97
N GLY A 53 0.70 9.90 -7.76
CA GLY A 53 2.06 9.36 -7.62
C GLY A 53 2.26 8.74 -6.25
N PHE A 54 3.50 8.72 -5.77
CA PHE A 54 3.86 8.22 -4.44
C PHE A 54 4.26 9.30 -3.45
N GLY A 55 4.38 10.56 -3.90
CA GLY A 55 5.10 11.59 -3.15
C GLY A 55 6.55 11.16 -2.99
N ASP A 56 7.08 11.30 -1.78
CA ASP A 56 8.39 10.75 -1.37
C ASP A 56 8.32 9.26 -0.96
N GLY A 57 7.12 8.68 -0.98
CA GLY A 57 6.89 7.25 -0.78
C GLY A 57 7.39 6.37 -1.93
N GLY A 58 7.07 5.07 -1.87
CA GLY A 58 7.52 4.12 -2.88
C GLY A 58 7.38 2.67 -2.45
N LEU A 59 8.18 1.78 -3.04
CA LEU A 59 8.18 0.36 -2.68
C LEU A 59 8.69 0.19 -1.24
N ALA A 60 7.78 -0.19 -0.33
CA ALA A 60 8.10 -0.44 1.07
C ALA A 60 8.62 -1.87 1.29
N ALA A 61 8.03 -2.85 0.59
CA ALA A 61 8.43 -4.25 0.72
C ALA A 61 8.14 -5.07 -0.54
N ILE A 62 8.81 -6.22 -0.66
CA ILE A 62 8.49 -7.28 -1.61
C ILE A 62 8.13 -8.54 -0.83
N ILE A 63 6.87 -8.94 -0.93
CA ILE A 63 6.34 -10.17 -0.34
C ILE A 63 6.64 -11.32 -1.30
N GLN A 64 7.63 -12.13 -0.93
CA GLN A 64 8.06 -13.26 -1.74
C GLN A 64 6.95 -14.31 -1.86
N GLY A 65 6.90 -14.97 -3.01
CA GLY A 65 5.85 -15.94 -3.34
C GLY A 65 4.55 -15.32 -3.86
N ALA A 66 4.43 -13.98 -3.89
CA ALA A 66 3.28 -13.28 -4.45
C ALA A 66 1.92 -13.84 -3.94
N PRO A 67 1.75 -14.06 -2.63
CA PRO A 67 0.54 -14.68 -2.10
C PRO A 67 -0.69 -13.82 -2.43
N SER A 68 -1.83 -14.49 -2.60
CA SER A 68 -3.12 -13.82 -2.74
C SER A 68 -3.56 -13.28 -1.37
N LEU A 69 -2.95 -12.16 -0.95
CA LEU A 69 -3.32 -11.45 0.26
C LEU A 69 -4.58 -10.62 0.02
N ASN A 70 -5.37 -10.48 1.08
CA ASN A 70 -6.56 -9.64 1.17
C ASN A 70 -6.50 -8.82 2.47
N SER A 71 -7.55 -8.05 2.76
CA SER A 71 -7.66 -7.22 3.98
C SER A 71 -7.44 -8.00 5.27
N ASP A 72 -7.85 -9.27 5.33
CA ASP A 72 -7.79 -10.09 6.55
C ASP A 72 -6.37 -10.45 6.97
N HIS A 73 -5.40 -10.26 6.07
CA HIS A 73 -3.98 -10.51 6.33
C HIS A 73 -3.24 -9.28 6.86
N PHE A 74 -3.91 -8.12 6.96
CA PHE A 74 -3.33 -6.88 7.43
C PHE A 74 -4.04 -6.43 8.70
N GLU A 75 -3.28 -6.30 9.78
CA GLU A 75 -3.78 -5.74 11.03
C GLU A 75 -3.33 -4.28 11.15
N ALA A 76 -4.27 -3.39 11.45
CA ALA A 76 -3.93 -2.06 11.90
C ALA A 76 -3.26 -2.18 13.28
N MET A 77 -2.04 -1.67 13.42
CA MET A 77 -1.39 -1.60 14.73
C MET A 77 -2.06 -0.49 15.53
N GLY A 78 -2.83 -0.86 16.54
CA GLY A 78 -3.45 0.05 17.51
C GLY A 78 -2.47 0.58 18.56
#